data_AF-A0AAD6KDL6-F1
#
_entry.id   AF-A0AAD6KDL6-F1
#
_cell.length_a   1.000
_cell.length_b   1.000
_cell.length_c   1.000
_cell.angle_alpha   90.00
_cell.angle_beta   90.00
_cell.angle_gamma   90.00
#
_symmetry.space_group_name_H-M   'P 1'
#
loop_
_entity.id
_entity.type
_entity.pdbx_description
1 polymer ?
#
loop_
_entity_poly.entity_id
_entity_poly.type
_entity_poly.pdbx_seq_one_letter_code
_entity_poly.pdbx_strand_id
1 'polypeptide(L)'
;MGKDYIYAVTPLLEDALMDRDLVHRQTAASAVKHMALGVAAIEGMRVALGAAVVLNYCLQGLFHPARKVREVYWKIYNSLYIGAQDALVAAYPILDDEQSNIYSRPELMMFV
;
A
#
# COMPACT_ATOMS: atom_id res chain seq x y z
N MET A 1 -4.49 2.89 -1.00
CA MET A 1 -4.56 4.37 -1.08
C MET A 1 -5.93 4.90 -1.50
N GLY A 2 -6.63 4.23 -2.44
CA GLY A 2 -7.99 4.61 -2.83
C GLY A 2 -8.95 4.77 -1.64
N LYS A 3 -8.94 3.84 -0.66
CA LYS A 3 -9.86 3.79 0.50
C LYS A 3 -10.12 5.13 1.21
N ASP A 4 -9.10 5.95 1.50
CA ASP A 4 -9.32 7.24 2.18
C ASP A 4 -9.76 8.35 1.24
N TYR A 5 -9.41 8.24 -0.05
CA TYR A 5 -9.89 9.16 -1.07
C TYR A 5 -11.28 8.76 -1.56
N ILE A 6 -11.76 7.52 -1.31
CA ILE A 6 -13.10 7.09 -1.69
C ILE A 6 -14.09 8.14 -1.20
N TYR A 7 -14.07 8.51 0.08
CA TYR A 7 -14.98 9.51 0.63
C TYR A 7 -14.82 10.90 -0.01
N ALA A 8 -13.60 11.31 -0.38
CA ALA A 8 -13.34 12.59 -1.04
C ALA A 8 -13.81 12.61 -2.51
N VAL A 9 -13.74 11.46 -3.21
CA VAL A 9 -14.15 11.33 -4.62
C VAL A 9 -15.60 10.82 -4.75
N THR A 10 -16.22 10.36 -3.66
CA THR A 10 -17.60 9.84 -3.64
C THR A 10 -18.60 10.86 -4.19
N PRO A 11 -18.66 12.12 -3.71
CA PRO A 11 -19.64 13.08 -4.23
C PRO A 11 -19.41 13.43 -5.70
N LEU A 12 -18.14 13.48 -6.14
CA LEU A 12 -17.79 13.75 -7.54
C LEU A 12 -18.18 12.59 -8.46
N LEU A 13 -17.98 11.34 -7.99
CA LEU A 13 -18.39 10.14 -8.72
C LEU A 13 -19.90 9.94 -8.70
N GLU A 14 -20.57 10.30 -7.61
CA GLU A 14 -22.01 10.24 -7.50
C GLU A 14 -22.68 11.22 -8.48
N ASP A 15 -22.18 12.45 -8.57
CA ASP A 15 -22.62 13.43 -9.57
C ASP A 15 -22.35 12.94 -11.01
N ALA A 16 -21.13 12.46 -11.29
CA ALA A 16 -20.76 11.91 -12.60
C ALA A 16 -21.53 10.61 -12.98
N LEU A 17 -22.02 9.85 -12.00
CA LEU A 17 -22.86 8.67 -12.20
C LEU A 17 -24.34 9.03 -12.41
N MET A 18 -24.79 10.16 -11.84
CA MET A 18 -26.15 10.69 -12.00
C MET A 18 -26.32 11.56 -13.25
N ASP A 19 -25.23 11.93 -13.92
CA ASP A 19 -25.26 12.73 -15.15
C ASP A 19 -26.00 12.01 -16.29
N ARG A 20 -26.68 12.78 -17.15
CA ARG A 20 -27.34 12.28 -18.36
C ARG A 20 -26.32 11.81 -19.39
N ASP A 21 -25.14 12.42 -19.43
CA ASP A 21 -24.08 12.06 -20.38
C ASP A 21 -23.55 10.64 -20.13
N LEU A 22 -23.54 9.83 -21.18
CA LEU A 22 -23.05 8.46 -21.17
C LEU A 22 -21.53 8.39 -20.91
N VAL A 23 -20.74 9.37 -21.39
CA VAL A 23 -19.28 9.37 -21.26
C VAL A 23 -18.84 9.60 -19.82
N HIS A 24 -19.52 10.51 -19.12
CA HIS A 24 -19.28 10.78 -17.69
C HIS A 24 -19.56 9.53 -16.84
N ARG A 25 -20.69 8.86 -17.08
CA ARG A 25 -21.05 7.61 -16.38
C ARG A 25 -20.07 6.47 -16.64
N GLN A 26 -19.61 6.29 -17.88
CA GLN A 26 -18.65 5.24 -18.23
C GLN A 26 -17.28 5.47 -17.58
N THR A 27 -16.83 6.73 -17.56
CA THR A 27 -15.55 7.13 -16.96
C THR A 27 -15.58 6.98 -15.44
N ALA A 28 -16.68 7.42 -14.80
CA ALA A 28 -16.90 7.24 -13.37
C ALA A 28 -16.95 5.75 -12.98
N ALA A 29 -17.67 4.90 -13.73
CA ALA A 29 -17.73 3.46 -13.49
C ALA A 29 -16.34 2.78 -13.61
N SER A 30 -15.53 3.19 -14.60
CA SER A 30 -14.16 2.69 -14.75
C SER A 30 -13.27 3.12 -13.58
N ALA A 31 -13.38 4.37 -13.11
CA ALA A 31 -12.62 4.87 -11.97
C ALA A 31 -13.00 4.12 -10.66
N VAL A 32 -14.31 3.91 -10.41
CA VAL A 32 -14.79 3.11 -9.28
C VAL A 32 -14.23 1.68 -9.35
N LYS A 33 -14.24 1.06 -10.53
CA LYS A 33 -13.71 -0.28 -10.73
C LYS A 33 -12.21 -0.37 -10.42
N HIS A 34 -11.40 0.58 -10.90
CA HIS A 34 -9.95 0.58 -10.63
C HIS A 34 -9.63 0.87 -9.15
N MET A 35 -10.39 1.75 -8.50
CA MET A 35 -10.22 2.03 -7.08
C MET A 35 -10.59 0.84 -6.19
N ALA A 36 -11.70 0.18 -6.48
CA ALA A 36 -12.16 -0.99 -5.74
C ALA A 36 -11.22 -2.19 -5.95
N LEU A 37 -10.88 -2.50 -7.21
CA LEU A 37 -10.03 -3.64 -7.53
C LEU A 37 -8.58 -3.42 -7.11
N GLY A 38 -8.02 -2.24 -7.29
CA GLY A 38 -6.60 -1.99 -6.99
C GLY A 38 -6.25 -2.15 -5.51
N VAL A 39 -7.13 -1.70 -4.61
CA VAL A 39 -6.87 -1.84 -3.17
C VAL A 39 -7.24 -3.22 -2.65
N ALA A 40 -8.33 -3.82 -3.13
CA ALA A 40 -8.70 -5.19 -2.77
C ALA A 40 -7.68 -6.22 -3.30
N ALA A 41 -7.12 -5.99 -4.49
CA ALA A 41 -6.13 -6.89 -5.09
C ALA A 41 -4.83 -6.94 -4.29
N ILE A 42 -4.32 -5.79 -3.81
CA ILE A 42 -3.10 -5.77 -2.98
C ILE A 42 -3.33 -6.50 -1.65
N GLU A 43 -4.51 -6.34 -1.04
CA GLU A 43 -4.89 -7.07 0.17
C GLU A 43 -5.01 -8.59 -0.09
N GLY A 44 -5.59 -8.98 -1.22
CA GLY A 44 -5.70 -10.38 -1.63
C GLY A 44 -4.34 -11.01 -1.94
N MET A 45 -3.45 -10.26 -2.60
CA MET A 45 -2.08 -10.69 -2.88
C MET A 45 -1.28 -10.93 -1.61
N ARG A 46 -1.50 -10.14 -0.54
CA ARG A 46 -0.88 -10.39 0.77
C ARG A 46 -1.20 -11.79 1.30
N VAL A 47 -2.46 -12.22 1.16
CA VAL A 47 -2.90 -13.54 1.65
C VAL A 47 -2.42 -14.66 0.73
N ALA A 48 -2.45 -14.44 -0.58
CA ALA A 48 -2.08 -15.47 -1.56
C ALA A 48 -0.56 -15.69 -1.72
N LEU A 49 0.22 -14.61 -1.74
CA LEU A 49 1.68 -14.64 -1.98
C LEU A 49 2.50 -14.50 -0.68
N GLY A 50 1.87 -14.04 0.40
CA GLY A 50 2.52 -13.73 1.66
C GLY A 50 2.93 -12.26 1.78
N ALA A 51 2.87 -11.74 3.01
CA ALA A 51 3.16 -10.33 3.31
C ALA A 51 4.61 -9.92 2.96
N ALA A 52 5.56 -10.85 3.06
CA ALA A 52 6.97 -10.61 2.74
C ALA A 52 7.20 -10.24 1.26
N VAL A 53 6.51 -10.92 0.34
CA VAL A 53 6.64 -10.64 -1.10
C VAL A 53 6.12 -9.24 -1.41
N VAL A 54 4.95 -8.89 -0.88
CA VAL A 54 4.36 -7.56 -1.10
C VAL A 54 5.20 -6.46 -0.44
N LEU A 55 5.80 -6.72 0.73
CA LEU A 55 6.72 -5.80 1.40
C LEU A 55 7.93 -5.49 0.51
N ASN A 56 8.54 -6.49 -0.14
CA ASN A 56 9.70 -6.30 -1.02
C ASN A 56 9.42 -5.34 -2.19
N TYR A 57 8.23 -5.39 -2.78
CA TYR A 57 7.82 -4.40 -3.79
C TYR A 57 7.49 -3.04 -3.17
N CYS A 58 6.93 -3.01 -1.96
CA CYS A 58 6.58 -1.77 -1.26
C CYS A 58 7.80 -0.95 -0.84
N LEU A 59 8.93 -1.60 -0.49
CA LEU A 59 10.13 -0.91 0.00
C LEU A 59 10.72 0.07 -1.02
N GLN A 60 10.61 -0.21 -2.33
CA GLN A 60 11.16 0.63 -3.40
C GLN A 60 10.55 2.04 -3.42
N GLY A 61 9.26 2.16 -3.10
CA GLY A 61 8.56 3.44 -3.12
C GLY A 61 8.46 4.12 -1.75
N LEU A 62 8.83 3.44 -0.66
CA LEU A 62 8.63 3.93 0.71
C LEU A 62 9.46 5.19 1.01
N PHE A 63 10.71 5.21 0.53
CA PHE A 63 11.67 6.32 0.71
C PHE A 63 11.94 7.11 -0.58
N HIS A 64 11.10 6.93 -1.60
CA HIS A 64 11.26 7.60 -2.90
C HIS A 64 11.30 9.14 -2.76
N PRO A 65 12.13 9.91 -3.48
CA PRO A 65 12.25 11.38 -3.28
C PRO A 65 10.96 12.17 -3.59
N ALA A 66 10.13 11.69 -4.52
CA ALA A 66 8.84 12.32 -4.83
C ALA A 66 7.77 12.03 -3.77
N ARG A 67 7.20 13.11 -3.20
CA ARG A 67 6.15 13.04 -2.15
C ARG A 67 4.93 12.22 -2.56
N LYS A 68 4.40 12.45 -3.77
CA LYS A 68 3.21 11.74 -4.27
C LYS A 68 3.42 10.22 -4.33
N VAL A 69 4.63 9.77 -4.65
CA VAL A 69 4.98 8.34 -4.68
C VAL A 69 4.98 7.78 -3.25
N ARG A 70 5.69 8.42 -2.33
CA ARG A 70 5.73 7.99 -0.92
C ARG A 70 4.35 7.88 -0.31
N GLU A 71 3.48 8.85 -0.55
CA GLU A 71 2.12 8.84 0.00
C GLU A 71 1.36 7.56 -0.41
N VAL A 72 1.49 7.08 -1.65
CA VAL A 72 0.84 5.82 -2.06
C VAL A 72 1.41 4.62 -1.33
N TYR A 73 2.75 4.52 -1.31
CA TYR A 73 3.47 3.38 -0.77
C TYR A 73 3.33 3.26 0.75
N TRP A 74 3.37 4.38 1.48
CA TRP A 74 3.10 4.40 2.92
C TRP A 74 1.69 3.89 3.25
N LYS A 75 0.69 4.19 2.42
CA LYS A 75 -0.65 3.64 2.63
C LYS A 75 -0.72 2.13 2.36
N ILE A 76 0.05 1.61 1.42
CA ILE A 76 0.14 0.16 1.17
C ILE A 76 0.84 -0.53 2.36
N TYR A 77 1.95 0.05 2.83
CA TYR A 77 2.67 -0.40 4.00
C TYR A 77 1.78 -0.45 5.26
N ASN A 78 0.98 0.60 5.52
CA ASN A 78 0.07 0.61 6.66
C ASN A 78 -0.95 -0.53 6.62
N SER A 79 -1.48 -0.87 5.43
CA SER A 79 -2.42 -1.99 5.27
C SER A 79 -1.74 -3.34 5.55
N LEU A 80 -0.50 -3.51 5.07
CA LEU A 80 0.32 -4.69 5.36
C LEU A 80 0.60 -4.83 6.85
N TYR A 81 0.99 -3.73 7.49
CA TYR A 81 1.31 -3.68 8.91
C TYR A 81 0.11 -4.07 9.78
N ILE A 82 -1.07 -3.49 9.52
CA ILE A 82 -2.28 -3.78 10.30
C ILE A 82 -2.70 -5.25 10.19
N GLY A 83 -2.54 -5.87 9.03
CA GLY A 83 -3.08 -7.22 8.82
C GLY A 83 -2.09 -8.38 8.88
N ALA A 84 -0.78 -8.12 9.00
CA ALA A 84 0.23 -9.17 9.07
C ALA A 84 1.53 -8.73 9.77
N GLN A 85 1.44 -7.95 10.85
CA GLN A 85 2.60 -7.38 11.55
C GLN A 85 3.68 -8.42 11.90
N ASP A 86 3.29 -9.54 12.51
CA ASP A 86 4.23 -10.57 12.96
C ASP A 86 5.02 -11.20 11.80
N ALA A 87 4.37 -11.37 10.65
CA ALA A 87 5.00 -11.92 9.46
C ALA A 87 6.01 -10.95 8.81
N LEU A 88 5.90 -9.65 9.08
CA LEU A 88 6.83 -8.65 8.53
C LEU A 88 8.18 -8.65 9.26
N VAL A 89 8.24 -9.09 10.51
CA VAL A 89 9.48 -9.08 11.33
C VAL A 89 10.62 -9.82 10.63
N ALA A 90 10.32 -10.97 10.06
CA ALA A 90 11.27 -11.82 9.32
C ALA A 90 11.60 -11.28 7.90
N ALA A 91 10.83 -10.33 7.39
CA ALA A 91 10.94 -9.84 6.02
C ALA A 91 11.57 -8.44 5.89
N TYR A 92 11.73 -7.70 6.99
CA TYR A 92 12.41 -6.41 6.96
C TYR A 92 13.88 -6.55 6.51
N PRO A 93 14.38 -5.63 5.68
CA PRO A 93 15.78 -5.65 5.26
C PRO A 93 16.69 -5.45 6.46
N ILE A 94 17.88 -6.05 6.39
CA ILE A 94 18.95 -5.79 7.34
C ILE A 94 19.55 -4.43 6.98
N LEU A 95 19.67 -3.56 7.98
CA LEU A 95 20.29 -2.25 7.83
C LEU A 95 21.60 -2.26 8.60
N ASP A 96 22.63 -1.66 8.00
CA ASP A 96 23.93 -1.49 8.64
C ASP A 96 23.84 -0.38 9.70
N ASP A 97 24.59 -0.55 10.77
CA ASP A 97 24.65 0.44 11.84
C ASP A 97 25.37 1.71 11.36
N GLU A 98 24.84 2.87 11.74
CA GLU A 98 25.48 4.16 11.50
C GLU A 98 26.10 4.69 12.80
N GLN A 99 27.06 5.62 12.68
CA GLN A 99 27.87 6.15 13.80
C GLN A 99 27.07 6.45 15.09
N SER A 100 25.86 6.99 14.95
CA SER A 100 25.00 7.38 16.08
C SER A 100 23.90 6.36 16.39
N ASN A 101 23.56 5.46 15.46
CA ASN A 101 22.33 4.69 15.50
C ASN A 101 22.59 3.22 15.20
N ILE A 102 22.14 2.35 16.10
CA ILE A 102 22.16 0.89 15.92
C ILE A 102 20.83 0.49 15.26
N TYR A 103 20.90 -0.02 14.03
CA TYR A 103 19.76 -0.48 13.24
C TYR A 103 19.74 -2.01 13.07
N SER A 104 20.85 -2.69 13.37
CA SER A 104 20.97 -4.13 13.34
C SER A 104 20.11 -4.79 14.43
N ARG A 105 19.71 -6.05 14.22
CA ARG A 105 18.91 -6.87 15.15
C ARG A 105 19.69 -8.12 15.54
N PRO A 106 20.62 -8.04 16.50
CA PRO A 106 21.55 -9.13 16.84
C PRO A 106 20.84 -10.40 17.29
N GLU A 107 19.67 -10.28 17.92
CA GLU A 107 18.88 -11.40 18.45
C GLU A 107 18.40 -12.34 17.34
N LEU A 108 18.23 -11.84 16.11
CA LEU A 108 17.82 -12.64 14.95
C LEU A 108 18.98 -13.42 14.32
N MET A 109 20.23 -13.09 14.68
CA MET A 109 21.45 -13.65 14.10
C MET A 109 22.12 -14.68 15.02
N MET A 110 21.57 -14.87 16.22
CA MET A 110 22.08 -15.85 17.18
C MET A 110 21.85 -17.27 16.66
N PHE A 111 22.90 -18.08 16.64
CA PHE A 111 22.85 -19.51 16.35
C PHE A 111 23.31 -20.27 17.60
N VAL A 112 22.50 -21.22 18.06
CA VAL A 112 22.78 -22.07 19.23
C VAL A 112 23.16 -23.47 18.77
#